data_AF-A0A067FCD6-F1
#
_entry.id   AF-A0A067FCD6-F1
#
_cell.length_a   1.000
_cell.length_b   1.000
_cell.length_c   1.000
_cell.angle_alpha   90.00
_cell.angle_beta   90.00
_cell.angle_gamma   90.00
#
_symmetry.space_group_name_H-M   'P 1'
#
loop_
_entity.id
_entity.type
_entity.pdbx_description
1 polymer ?
#
loop_
_entity_poly.entity_id
_entity_poly.type
_entity_poly.pdbx_seq_one_letter_code
_entity_poly.pdbx_strand_id
1 'polypeptide(L)'
;MSTTTKIVVLLLAGNPSTKSMVHFVFNDLGNPDRGSEFVRPTLGGEQRPYPRRCRTGRLPTDTDMHAESRIEKPLPMYVPRDEQFEESKHDAFSAGRLKAALRNLIPLLKASISAHNRDF
;
A
#
# COMPACT_ATOMS: atom_id res chain seq x y z
N MET A 1 6.08 22.04 -29.93
CA MET A 1 6.75 21.65 -28.67
C MET A 1 7.02 20.16 -28.73
N SER A 2 8.30 19.79 -28.73
CA SER A 2 8.81 18.55 -29.31
C SER A 2 8.50 17.31 -28.48
N THR A 3 8.09 16.24 -29.16
CA THR A 3 7.91 14.86 -28.69
C THR A 3 9.05 14.34 -27.82
N THR A 4 10.25 14.91 -27.97
CA THR A 4 11.46 14.63 -27.19
C THR A 4 11.27 14.82 -25.67
N THR A 5 10.45 15.77 -25.23
CA THR A 5 10.27 16.03 -23.78
C THR A 5 9.50 14.89 -23.08
N LYS A 6 8.65 14.15 -23.79
CA LYS A 6 7.91 13.01 -23.21
C LYS A 6 8.78 11.75 -23.04
N ILE A 7 9.81 11.58 -23.86
CA ILE A 7 10.71 10.42 -23.78
C ILE A 7 11.68 10.56 -22.61
N VAL A 8 12.13 11.78 -22.29
CA VAL A 8 13.05 12.02 -21.18
C VAL A 8 12.39 11.74 -19.81
N VAL A 9 11.09 12.01 -19.67
CA VAL A 9 10.36 11.69 -18.43
C VAL A 9 10.23 10.17 -18.23
N LEU A 10 10.12 9.39 -19.32
CA LEU A 10 10.01 7.93 -19.23
C LEU A 10 11.34 7.25 -18.88
N LEU A 11 12.48 7.85 -19.26
CA LEU A 11 13.82 7.31 -18.99
C LEU A 11 14.31 7.50 -17.55
N LEU A 12 13.62 8.33 -16.75
CA LEU A 12 13.89 8.47 -15.32
C LEU A 12 13.03 7.54 -14.45
N ALA A 13 12.20 6.68 -15.05
CA ALA A 13 11.62 5.53 -14.36
C ALA A 13 12.74 4.51 -14.12
N GLY A 14 13.44 4.70 -13.00
CA GLY A 14 14.66 3.98 -12.63
C GLY A 14 14.52 2.47 -12.78
N ASN A 15 15.57 1.88 -13.34
CA ASN A 15 15.81 0.44 -13.40
C ASN A 15 15.51 -0.19 -12.02
N PRO A 16 14.64 -1.23 -11.93
CA PRO A 16 14.27 -1.83 -10.64
C PRO A 16 15.45 -2.49 -9.89
N SER A 17 16.63 -2.59 -10.51
CA SER A 17 17.85 -3.17 -9.97
C SER A 17 18.73 -2.22 -9.14
N THR A 18 18.49 -0.90 -9.16
CA THR A 18 19.32 0.08 -8.40
C THR A 18 18.47 0.94 -7.46
N LYS A 19 17.74 0.29 -6.55
CA LYS A 19 17.21 0.96 -5.35
C LYS A 19 18.08 0.56 -4.17
N SER A 20 19.12 1.37 -3.91
CA SER A 20 19.87 1.30 -2.67
C SER A 20 18.91 1.46 -1.48
N MET A 21 19.18 0.74 -0.39
CA MET A 21 18.36 0.74 0.84
C MET A 21 18.47 2.10 1.55
N VAL A 22 17.80 3.11 1.00
CA VAL A 22 17.76 4.48 1.53
C VAL A 22 16.60 4.57 2.51
N HIS A 23 16.92 4.94 3.74
CA HIS A 23 15.98 5.14 4.84
C HIS A 23 15.13 6.40 4.60
N PHE A 24 13.80 6.28 4.67
CA PHE A 24 12.84 7.36 4.41
C PHE A 24 11.82 7.53 5.54
N VAL A 25 11.13 8.67 5.57
CA VAL A 25 10.06 8.98 6.52
C VAL A 25 8.72 8.38 6.06
N PHE A 26 7.76 8.28 6.97
CA PHE A 26 6.39 7.87 6.67
C PHE A 26 5.57 9.08 6.21
N ASN A 27 5.62 9.35 4.92
CA ASN A 27 4.85 10.40 4.24
C ASN A 27 3.82 9.84 3.25
N ASP A 28 3.54 8.54 3.28
CA ASP A 28 2.62 7.82 2.37
C ASP A 28 1.39 7.23 3.08
N LEU A 29 1.19 7.57 4.35
CA LEU A 29 0.07 7.09 5.16
C LEU A 29 -1.26 7.77 4.80
N GLY A 30 -1.19 9.02 4.32
CA GLY A 30 -2.35 9.81 3.91
C GLY A 30 -2.70 9.63 2.43
N ASN A 31 -3.80 10.25 2.01
CA ASN A 31 -4.13 10.47 0.61
C ASN A 31 -4.78 11.85 0.44
N PRO A 32 -4.00 12.93 0.37
CA PRO A 32 -4.51 14.30 0.28
C PRO A 32 -5.34 14.55 -0.99
N ASP A 33 -5.08 13.80 -2.07
CA ASP A 33 -5.82 13.90 -3.34
C ASP A 33 -7.29 13.45 -3.21
N ARG A 34 -7.61 12.65 -2.17
CA ARG A 34 -8.98 12.19 -1.91
C ARG A 34 -9.81 13.13 -1.03
N GLY A 35 -9.19 14.15 -0.44
CA GLY A 35 -9.85 15.07 0.48
C GLY A 35 -9.06 15.32 1.77
N SER A 36 -9.39 16.44 2.42
CA SER A 36 -8.72 16.92 3.64
C SER A 36 -8.75 15.93 4.81
N GLU A 37 -9.80 15.11 4.89
CA GLU A 37 -10.02 14.09 5.90
C GLU A 37 -9.05 12.90 5.78
N PHE A 38 -8.44 12.72 4.61
CA PHE A 38 -7.47 11.66 4.33
C PHE A 38 -6.02 12.14 4.48
N VAL A 39 -5.80 13.41 4.81
CA VAL A 39 -4.47 13.94 5.11
C VAL A 39 -3.95 13.32 6.39
N ARG A 40 -2.68 12.89 6.38
CA ARG A 40 -1.99 12.38 7.55
C ARG A 40 -0.65 13.08 7.69
N PRO A 41 -0.22 13.38 8.93
CA PRO A 41 1.07 14.00 9.16
C PRO A 41 2.21 13.03 8.84
N THR A 42 3.33 13.58 8.36
CA THR A 42 4.56 12.80 8.15
C THR A 42 5.14 12.33 9.48
N LEU A 43 5.49 11.04 9.57
CA LEU A 43 6.17 10.47 10.75
C LEU A 43 7.63 10.18 10.44
N GLY A 44 8.52 10.61 11.33
CA GLY A 44 9.97 10.57 11.18
C GLY A 44 10.58 11.98 11.24
N GLY A 45 11.88 12.05 11.57
CA GLY A 45 12.57 13.32 11.82
C GLY A 45 12.49 13.74 13.29
N GLU A 46 12.85 15.00 13.57
CA GLU A 46 12.99 15.50 14.95
C GLU A 46 11.65 15.78 15.63
N GLN A 47 10.68 16.36 14.90
CA GLN A 47 9.39 16.75 15.48
C GLN A 47 8.50 15.55 15.84
N ARG A 48 8.60 14.46 15.08
CA ARG A 48 7.79 13.24 15.26
C ARG A 48 8.68 12.02 15.03
N PRO A 49 9.52 11.66 16.02
CA PRO A 49 10.46 10.57 15.85
C PRO A 49 9.70 9.27 15.61
N TYR A 50 10.10 8.57 14.54
CA TYR A 50 9.51 7.30 14.16
C TYR A 50 10.57 6.48 13.41
N PRO A 51 10.53 5.13 13.49
CA PRO A 51 11.39 4.28 12.70
C PRO A 51 11.38 4.68 11.22
N ARG A 52 12.50 4.49 10.53
CA ARG A 52 12.59 4.77 9.09
C ARG A 52 12.07 3.56 8.30
N ARG A 53 11.51 3.82 7.12
CA ARG A 53 11.09 2.78 6.18
C ARG A 53 11.98 2.73 4.93
N CYS A 54 11.84 1.67 4.14
CA CYS A 54 12.47 1.59 2.82
C CYS A 54 11.85 2.61 1.86
N ARG A 55 12.71 3.30 1.09
CA ARG A 55 12.26 4.21 0.02
C ARG A 55 11.56 3.44 -1.09
N THR A 56 10.30 3.78 -1.35
CA THR A 56 9.51 3.20 -2.45
C THR A 56 9.74 3.92 -3.78
N GLY A 57 10.04 5.23 -3.72
CA GLY A 57 10.44 6.03 -4.89
C GLY A 57 9.28 6.39 -5.81
N ARG A 58 8.05 6.43 -5.30
CA ARG A 58 6.90 6.90 -6.08
C ARG A 58 6.92 8.41 -6.20
N LEU A 59 6.13 8.90 -7.15
CA LEU A 59 5.91 10.32 -7.33
C LEU A 59 5.13 10.90 -6.13
N PRO A 60 5.31 12.19 -5.81
CA PRO A 60 4.47 12.89 -4.86
C PRO A 60 2.98 12.87 -5.26
N THR A 61 2.11 13.20 -4.31
CA THR A 61 0.70 13.47 -4.59
C THR A 61 0.52 14.77 -5.37
N ASP A 62 -0.59 14.92 -6.09
CA ASP A 62 -0.85 16.13 -6.88
C ASP A 62 -1.12 17.35 -5.98
N THR A 63 -1.72 17.12 -4.81
CA THR A 63 -2.07 18.15 -3.83
C THR A 63 -0.93 18.54 -2.87
N ASP A 64 0.00 17.63 -2.58
CA ASP A 64 1.15 17.88 -1.69
C ASP A 64 2.45 17.27 -2.24
N MET A 65 3.45 18.11 -2.46
CA MET A 65 4.78 17.71 -2.95
C MET A 65 5.60 16.93 -1.91
N HIS A 66 5.24 17.02 -0.62
CA HIS A 66 5.92 16.34 0.49
C HIS A 66 5.30 14.99 0.84
N ALA A 67 4.06 14.73 0.41
CA ALA A 67 3.40 13.44 0.57
C ALA A 67 3.66 12.55 -0.65
N GLU A 68 4.02 11.29 -0.41
CA GLU A 68 4.21 10.32 -1.49
C GLU A 68 2.85 9.73 -1.90
N SER A 69 2.63 9.58 -3.21
CA SER A 69 1.40 8.99 -3.76
C SER A 69 1.09 7.63 -3.12
N ARG A 70 -0.19 7.41 -2.82
CA ARG A 70 -0.65 6.16 -2.21
C ARG A 70 -0.82 5.08 -3.28
N ILE A 71 -0.37 3.87 -2.97
CA ILE A 71 -0.69 2.70 -3.80
C ILE A 71 -2.07 2.19 -3.41
N GLU A 72 -2.97 2.14 -4.38
CA GLU A 72 -4.24 1.43 -4.23
C GLU A 72 -4.10 -0.03 -4.68
N LYS A 73 -4.85 -0.91 -4.02
CA LYS A 73 -4.94 -2.32 -4.44
C LYS A 73 -5.57 -2.36 -5.84
N PRO A 74 -5.10 -3.23 -6.75
CA PRO A 74 -4.37 -4.48 -6.47
C PRO A 74 -2.84 -4.38 -6.55
N LEU A 75 -2.27 -3.21 -6.84
CA LEU A 75 -0.82 -3.08 -7.06
C LEU A 75 -0.05 -3.30 -5.75
N PRO A 76 1.02 -4.13 -5.74
CA PRO A 76 1.81 -4.36 -4.54
C PRO A 76 2.72 -3.17 -4.23
N MET A 77 2.98 -2.96 -2.94
CA MET A 77 4.01 -2.01 -2.53
C MET A 77 5.39 -2.54 -2.90
N TYR A 78 6.24 -1.67 -3.47
CA TYR A 78 7.61 -2.05 -3.81
C TYR A 78 8.38 -2.45 -2.54
N VAL A 79 9.00 -3.61 -2.60
CA VAL A 79 9.95 -4.15 -1.62
C VAL A 79 11.15 -4.66 -2.43
N PRO A 80 12.40 -4.57 -1.93
CA PRO A 80 13.57 -5.18 -2.58
C PRO A 80 13.30 -6.63 -3.00
N ARG A 81 13.90 -7.05 -4.12
CA ARG A 81 13.60 -8.36 -4.75
C ARG A 81 13.72 -9.53 -3.77
N ASP A 82 14.75 -9.50 -2.92
CA ASP A 82 15.05 -10.59 -1.99
C ASP A 82 14.05 -10.69 -0.82
N GLU A 83 13.27 -9.63 -0.59
CA GLU A 83 12.26 -9.51 0.46
C GLU A 83 10.83 -9.72 -0.08
N GLN A 84 10.69 -9.97 -1.40
CA GLN A 84 9.40 -10.29 -2.00
C GLN A 84 9.01 -11.73 -1.69
N PHE A 85 7.71 -11.99 -1.57
CA PHE A 85 7.24 -13.36 -1.45
C PHE A 85 7.45 -14.12 -2.76
N GLU A 86 7.98 -15.32 -2.64
CA GLU A 86 7.90 -16.35 -3.69
C GLU A 86 6.43 -16.66 -4.04
N GLU A 87 6.18 -17.06 -5.28
CA GLU A 87 4.83 -17.31 -5.81
C GLU A 87 4.02 -18.28 -4.94
N SER A 88 4.63 -19.41 -4.55
CA SER A 88 3.98 -20.42 -3.70
C SER A 88 3.59 -19.88 -2.32
N LYS A 89 4.38 -18.97 -1.75
CA LYS A 89 4.07 -18.32 -0.46
C LYS A 89 2.93 -17.31 -0.62
N HIS A 90 2.92 -16.59 -1.74
CA HIS A 90 1.86 -15.65 -2.06
C HIS A 90 0.49 -16.35 -2.21
N ASP A 91 0.47 -17.51 -2.88
CA ASP A 91 -0.73 -18.33 -3.03
C ASP A 91 -1.20 -18.91 -1.70
N ALA A 92 -0.28 -19.44 -0.91
CA ALA A 92 -0.58 -19.95 0.44
C ALA A 92 -1.17 -18.85 1.34
N PHE A 93 -0.61 -17.64 1.29
CA PHE A 93 -1.13 -16.48 2.02
C PHE A 93 -2.54 -16.10 1.55
N SER A 94 -2.76 -16.06 0.23
CA SER A 94 -4.06 -15.71 -0.36
C SER A 94 -5.15 -16.73 -0.03
N ALA A 95 -4.84 -18.03 -0.14
CA ALA A 95 -5.74 -19.10 0.26
C ALA A 95 -6.02 -19.07 1.77
N GLY A 96 -5.01 -18.83 2.60
CA GLY A 96 -5.14 -18.68 4.05
C GLY A 96 -6.07 -17.52 4.43
N ARG A 97 -5.93 -16.38 3.75
CA ARG A 97 -6.80 -15.21 3.93
C ARG A 97 -8.26 -15.51 3.59
N LEU A 98 -8.52 -16.16 2.46
CA LEU A 98 -9.88 -16.57 2.08
C LEU A 98 -10.47 -17.56 3.09
N LYS A 99 -9.68 -18.56 3.48
CA LYS A 99 -10.08 -19.55 4.49
C LYS A 99 -10.44 -18.89 5.82
N ALA A 100 -9.64 -17.91 6.27
CA ALA A 100 -9.92 -17.15 7.49
C ALA A 100 -11.23 -16.35 7.39
N ALA A 101 -11.48 -15.69 6.26
CA ALA A 101 -12.73 -14.97 6.03
C ALA A 101 -13.94 -15.91 6.09
N LEU A 102 -13.89 -17.05 5.41
CA LEU A 102 -14.97 -18.04 5.42
C LEU A 102 -15.19 -18.66 6.80
N ARG A 103 -14.11 -18.92 7.55
CA ARG A 103 -14.18 -19.48 8.91
C ARG A 103 -14.95 -18.57 9.87
N ASN A 104 -14.90 -17.25 9.67
CA ASN A 104 -15.66 -16.28 10.47
C ASN A 104 -17.08 -16.05 9.91
N LEU A 105 -17.23 -16.05 8.59
CA LEU A 105 -18.51 -15.77 7.93
C LEU A 105 -19.53 -16.90 8.13
N ILE A 106 -19.13 -18.16 8.03
CA ILE A 106 -20.06 -19.30 8.11
C ILE A 106 -20.75 -19.37 9.49
N PRO A 107 -20.04 -19.27 10.63
CA PRO A 107 -20.69 -19.22 11.95
C PRO A 107 -21.63 -18.01 12.10
N LEU A 108 -21.24 -16.85 11.58
CA LEU A 108 -22.06 -15.63 11.64
C LEU A 108 -23.39 -15.81 10.90
N LEU A 109 -23.35 -16.38 9.70
CA LEU A 109 -24.57 -16.66 8.92
C LEU A 109 -25.45 -17.71 9.61
N LYS A 110 -24.86 -18.77 10.15
CA LYS A 110 -25.61 -19.79 10.93
C LYS A 110 -26.29 -19.20 12.16
N ALA A 111 -25.58 -18.34 12.89
CA ALA A 111 -26.14 -17.66 14.07
C ALA A 111 -27.31 -16.74 13.68
N SER A 112 -27.15 -15.95 12.60
CA SER A 112 -28.20 -15.05 12.10
C SER A 112 -29.47 -15.81 11.68
N ILE A 113 -29.32 -16.89 10.91
CA ILE A 113 -30.47 -17.73 10.49
C ILE A 113 -31.10 -18.43 11.70
N SER A 114 -30.30 -18.96 12.62
CA SER A 114 -30.82 -19.62 13.83
C SER A 114 -31.56 -18.65 14.75
N ALA A 115 -31.13 -17.39 14.85
CA ALA A 115 -31.84 -16.37 15.60
C ALA A 115 -33.21 -16.08 14.95
N HIS A 116 -33.24 -15.87 13.63
CA HIS A 116 -34.47 -15.61 12.90
C HIS A 116 -35.51 -16.74 13.02
N ASN A 117 -35.08 -18.01 13.07
CA ASN A 117 -35.98 -19.16 13.24
C ASN A 117 -36.53 -19.34 14.67
N ARG A 118 -35.98 -18.66 15.69
CA ARG A 118 -36.48 -18.74 17.08
C ARG A 118 -37.53 -17.67 17.41
N ASP A 119 -37.71 -16.69 16.55
CA ASP A 119 -38.63 -15.56 16.75
C ASP A 119 -40.04 -15.82 16.15
N PHE A 120 -40.31 -17.05 15.68
CA PHE A 120 -41.62 -17.57 15.27
C PHE A 120 -42.05 -18.73 16.17
#